data_AF-A0A4U0GZ76-F1
#
_entry.id   AF-A0A4U0GZ76-F1
#
_cell.length_a   1.000
_cell.length_b   1.000
_cell.length_c   1.000
_cell.angle_alpha   90.00
_cell.angle_beta   90.00
_cell.angle_gamma   90.00
#
_symmetry.space_group_name_H-M   'P 1'
#
loop_
_entity.id
_entity.type
_entity.pdbx_description
1 polymer ?
#
loop_
_entity_poly.entity_id
_entity_poly.type
_entity_poly.pdbx_seq_one_letter_code
_entity_poly.pdbx_strand_id
1 'polypeptide(L)'
;MKSQLLMLYRLSFIFIAFFVASCSDEVPFDELSEDLYTVNFTIDGFAATRSPIKNSIGQAKKLADNNPSRTSTDTDGYLYFWSFNNESLNPDIIIAGGGSATITYNSGSVPSNFVNSTYANESYAAGKALSVTGGRELYIKMPTQLATSVTSFGLDIGSTDTGPKDFELYYSLDDGETYETLALINQFGSLSNNAKNSFVYDLRDKNISSSSLLLKFVFKAGERGNAGDYGSTGGTFRVDNIYMKGVSESISGHTLKKLHYNIFHRDKNEIVYSGVVDYEDNTDIQVQLPLGKYYVCFVSNASKQELLMPTDPLWKSFYVSNKFSNHEAEIFGYSSELEVNADVQLNVELRRWYSQVKFEFTDPIDLSRVKRIRVSQEHEPLFFSPFVTDLSNPILDQSDIDLNIDDLSANKQILFHQFLGNLNDLTSISYKLEVFNESNELMRSFIVNSTLKNNMQLVFRGELLKDLPQSLGFTVTKNENWGDNKEENF
;
A
#
# COMPACT_ATOMS: atom_id res chain seq x y z
N MET A 1 -33.40 -64.72 -70.95
CA MET A 1 -32.78 -63.55 -70.27
C MET A 1 -33.68 -62.30 -70.28
N LYS A 2 -34.92 -62.35 -69.76
CA LYS A 2 -35.74 -61.15 -69.50
C LYS A 2 -36.58 -61.19 -68.20
N SER A 3 -36.53 -62.28 -67.43
CA SER A 3 -37.37 -62.45 -66.23
C SER A 3 -36.65 -62.25 -64.88
N GLN A 4 -35.31 -62.12 -64.87
CA GLN A 4 -34.55 -61.90 -63.62
C GLN A 4 -34.27 -60.41 -63.34
N LEU A 5 -34.49 -59.51 -64.30
CA LEU A 5 -34.24 -58.07 -64.12
C LEU A 5 -35.39 -57.35 -63.37
N LEU A 6 -36.61 -57.89 -63.41
CA LEU A 6 -37.76 -57.27 -62.72
C LEU A 6 -37.80 -57.56 -61.21
N MET A 7 -37.14 -58.62 -60.75
CA MET A 7 -37.13 -59.01 -59.33
C MET A 7 -36.12 -58.18 -58.53
N LEU A 8 -35.02 -57.74 -59.16
CA LEU A 8 -34.02 -56.84 -58.56
C LEU A 8 -34.55 -55.41 -58.37
N TYR A 9 -35.38 -54.90 -59.30
CA TYR A 9 -35.98 -53.57 -59.15
C TYR A 9 -37.05 -53.50 -58.05
N ARG A 10 -37.77 -54.60 -57.77
CA ARG A 10 -38.75 -54.67 -56.68
C ARG A 10 -38.10 -54.83 -55.31
N LEU A 11 -36.90 -55.41 -55.21
CA LEU A 11 -36.14 -55.45 -53.96
C LEU A 11 -35.46 -54.11 -53.63
N SER A 12 -34.97 -53.36 -54.63
CA SER A 12 -34.42 -52.02 -54.38
C SER A 12 -35.46 -51.02 -53.87
N PHE A 13 -36.71 -51.10 -54.33
CA PHE A 13 -37.77 -50.20 -53.86
C PHE A 13 -38.22 -50.49 -52.42
N ILE A 14 -38.15 -51.74 -51.98
CA ILE A 14 -38.48 -52.12 -50.60
C ILE A 14 -37.36 -51.68 -49.63
N PHE A 15 -36.09 -51.73 -50.05
CA PHE A 15 -34.98 -51.18 -49.25
C PHE A 15 -35.00 -49.65 -49.15
N ILE A 16 -35.43 -48.94 -50.20
CA ILE A 16 -35.60 -47.48 -50.15
C ILE A 16 -36.81 -47.09 -49.27
N ALA A 17 -37.91 -47.86 -49.31
CA ALA A 17 -39.05 -47.63 -48.42
C ALA A 17 -38.72 -47.87 -46.94
N PHE A 18 -37.83 -48.82 -46.61
CA PHE A 18 -37.34 -49.02 -45.25
C PHE A 18 -36.32 -47.95 -44.78
N PHE A 19 -35.59 -47.30 -45.70
CA PHE A 19 -34.72 -46.17 -45.36
C PHE A 19 -35.48 -44.85 -45.17
N VAL A 20 -36.65 -44.67 -45.79
CA VAL A 20 -37.48 -43.45 -45.63
C VAL A 20 -38.47 -43.59 -44.46
N ALA A 21 -38.83 -44.82 -44.04
CA ALA A 21 -39.65 -45.07 -42.85
C ALA A 21 -38.86 -45.18 -41.53
N SER A 22 -37.52 -45.05 -41.59
CA SER A 22 -36.65 -44.91 -40.41
C SER A 22 -36.19 -43.46 -40.19
N CYS A 23 -36.85 -42.50 -40.82
CA CYS A 23 -37.09 -41.20 -40.18
C CYS A 23 -38.26 -41.39 -39.20
N SER A 24 -38.00 -42.08 -38.09
CA SER A 24 -38.55 -41.52 -36.85
C SER A 24 -38.01 -40.11 -36.80
N ASP A 25 -38.88 -39.13 -36.57
CA ASP A 25 -38.42 -37.87 -36.01
C ASP A 25 -37.56 -38.26 -34.80
N GLU A 26 -36.24 -38.28 -34.99
CA GLU A 26 -35.33 -37.95 -33.92
C GLU A 26 -35.79 -36.54 -33.56
N VAL A 27 -36.72 -36.49 -32.59
CA VAL A 27 -36.79 -35.39 -31.65
C VAL A 27 -35.32 -35.05 -31.46
N PRO A 28 -34.89 -33.82 -31.81
CA PRO A 28 -33.52 -33.44 -31.54
C PRO A 28 -33.27 -33.93 -30.12
N PHE A 29 -32.17 -34.66 -29.91
CA PHE A 29 -31.58 -34.56 -28.60
C PHE A 29 -31.44 -33.04 -28.40
N ASP A 30 -32.42 -32.43 -27.74
CA ASP A 30 -32.13 -31.43 -26.75
C ASP A 30 -31.05 -32.16 -25.95
N GLU A 31 -29.79 -31.85 -26.29
CA GLU A 31 -28.91 -31.34 -25.25
C GLU A 31 -29.86 -30.57 -24.34
N LEU A 32 -30.30 -31.22 -23.25
CA LEU A 32 -30.98 -30.55 -22.17
C LEU A 32 -30.10 -29.33 -21.98
N SER A 33 -30.58 -28.19 -22.46
CA SER A 33 -29.87 -26.94 -22.30
C SER A 33 -29.91 -26.80 -20.80
N GLU A 34 -28.84 -27.24 -20.12
CA GLU A 34 -28.78 -27.18 -18.67
C GLU A 34 -29.15 -25.74 -18.35
N ASP A 35 -30.24 -25.53 -17.62
CA ASP A 35 -30.73 -24.19 -17.33
C ASP A 35 -29.54 -23.40 -16.78
N LEU A 36 -29.10 -22.40 -17.57
CA LEU A 36 -27.97 -21.55 -17.21
C LEU A 36 -28.51 -20.39 -16.40
N TYR A 37 -27.92 -20.21 -15.22
CA TYR A 37 -28.23 -19.13 -14.32
C TYR A 37 -27.12 -18.09 -14.35
N THR A 38 -27.53 -16.84 -14.36
CA THR A 38 -26.62 -15.70 -14.29
C THR A 38 -26.13 -15.56 -12.86
N VAL A 39 -24.82 -15.66 -12.67
CA VAL A 39 -24.18 -15.32 -11.40
C VAL A 39 -23.36 -14.07 -11.61
N ASN A 40 -23.72 -13.01 -10.88
CA ASN A 40 -23.00 -11.74 -10.89
C ASN A 40 -22.23 -11.56 -9.58
N PHE A 41 -20.92 -11.42 -9.68
CA PHE A 41 -20.05 -11.10 -8.56
C PHE A 41 -19.71 -9.62 -8.61
N THR A 42 -20.20 -8.86 -7.64
CA THR A 42 -19.79 -7.48 -7.41
C THR A 42 -18.71 -7.48 -6.34
N ILE A 43 -17.53 -6.99 -6.68
CA ILE A 43 -16.33 -7.13 -5.85
C ILE A 43 -16.14 -5.85 -5.07
N ASP A 44 -16.43 -5.92 -3.77
CA ASP A 44 -16.30 -4.87 -2.77
C ASP A 44 -15.07 -5.13 -1.87
N GLY A 45 -14.63 -4.14 -1.11
CA GLY A 45 -13.41 -4.25 -0.26
C GLY A 45 -12.42 -3.10 -0.45
N PHE A 46 -12.75 -2.14 -1.32
CA PHE A 46 -12.06 -0.87 -1.42
C PHE A 46 -13.04 0.27 -1.16
N ALA A 47 -13.47 0.41 0.09
CA ALA A 47 -14.06 1.66 0.53
C ALA A 47 -12.96 2.75 0.52
N ALA A 48 -12.72 3.35 -0.64
CA ALA A 48 -12.69 4.81 -0.63
C ALA A 48 -14.14 5.21 -0.36
N THR A 49 -14.45 5.55 0.88
CA THR A 49 -15.76 6.07 1.27
C THR A 49 -16.05 7.32 0.44
N ARG A 50 -16.72 7.14 -0.70
CA ARG A 50 -17.49 8.19 -1.34
C ARG A 50 -18.76 8.37 -0.52
N SER A 51 -18.64 9.14 0.56
CA SER A 51 -19.75 9.95 1.02
C SER A 51 -19.47 11.38 0.56
N PRO A 52 -20.03 11.83 -0.58
CA PRO A 52 -20.13 13.25 -0.80
C PRO A 52 -20.99 13.79 0.33
N ILE A 53 -20.42 14.68 1.14
CA ILE A 53 -21.19 15.53 2.05
C ILE A 53 -22.34 16.10 1.22
N LYS A 54 -23.57 15.67 1.55
CA LYS A 54 -24.79 16.24 0.99
C LYS A 54 -24.81 17.72 1.34
N ASN A 55 -24.31 18.55 0.43
CA ASN A 55 -24.71 19.94 0.38
C ASN A 55 -26.13 19.97 -0.14
N SER A 56 -27.06 20.04 0.80
CA SER A 56 -28.39 20.56 0.56
C SER A 56 -28.30 21.96 -0.07
N ILE A 57 -29.19 22.19 -1.04
CA ILE A 57 -29.64 23.46 -1.65
C ILE A 57 -29.03 23.75 -3.04
N GLY A 58 -29.88 23.62 -4.06
CA GLY A 58 -29.79 24.41 -5.30
C GLY A 58 -29.75 23.59 -6.60
N GLN A 59 -30.89 23.50 -7.29
CA GLN A 59 -31.01 22.99 -8.65
C GLN A 59 -30.11 23.75 -9.64
N ALA A 60 -29.31 23.05 -10.46
CA ALA A 60 -29.12 23.38 -11.88
C ALA A 60 -28.31 22.30 -12.65
N LYS A 61 -28.96 21.74 -13.67
CA LYS A 61 -28.48 21.25 -14.97
C LYS A 61 -27.08 20.61 -15.10
N LYS A 62 -27.14 19.32 -15.46
CA LYS A 62 -26.18 18.56 -16.28
C LYS A 62 -25.35 19.43 -17.23
N LEU A 63 -24.04 19.42 -17.02
CA LEU A 63 -23.02 19.46 -18.07
C LEU A 63 -22.03 18.34 -17.74
N ALA A 64 -21.78 17.48 -18.73
CA ALA A 64 -20.84 16.38 -18.64
C ALA A 64 -19.42 16.96 -18.67
N ASP A 65 -18.64 16.69 -17.63
CA ASP A 65 -17.20 16.93 -17.64
C ASP A 65 -16.51 15.65 -18.12
N ASN A 66 -15.88 15.73 -19.29
CA ASN A 66 -14.93 14.74 -19.78
C ASN A 66 -13.61 14.94 -19.02
N ASN A 67 -13.50 14.34 -17.83
CA ASN A 67 -12.20 14.12 -17.21
C ASN A 67 -11.84 12.63 -17.35
N PRO A 68 -10.66 12.30 -17.90
CA PRO A 68 -10.20 10.93 -17.91
C PRO A 68 -10.12 10.44 -16.47
N SER A 69 -10.66 9.25 -16.25
CA SER A 69 -10.57 8.45 -15.04
C SER A 69 -9.17 8.57 -14.42
N ARG A 70 -9.06 9.27 -13.29
CA ARG A 70 -7.85 9.24 -12.44
C ARG A 70 -8.03 8.07 -11.49
N THR A 71 -7.53 6.92 -11.92
CA THR A 71 -7.34 5.74 -11.07
C THR A 71 -6.04 5.91 -10.31
N SER A 72 -6.05 5.72 -9.00
CA SER A 72 -4.81 5.79 -8.25
C SER A 72 -4.85 4.95 -6.97
N THR A 73 -3.83 4.12 -6.84
CA THR A 73 -3.34 3.44 -5.63
C THR A 73 -2.73 4.47 -4.68
N ASP A 74 -3.55 5.46 -4.37
CA ASP A 74 -3.16 6.72 -3.77
C ASP A 74 -3.18 6.58 -2.26
N THR A 75 -2.00 6.68 -1.63
CA THR A 75 -1.90 6.65 -0.18
C THR A 75 -1.98 8.07 0.33
N ASP A 76 -3.05 8.40 1.05
CA ASP A 76 -3.17 9.68 1.78
C ASP A 76 -2.33 9.60 3.06
N GLY A 77 -1.58 10.67 3.35
CA GLY A 77 -0.76 10.74 4.55
C GLY A 77 0.34 11.79 4.48
N TYR A 78 1.37 11.61 5.31
CA TYR A 78 2.56 12.43 5.28
C TYR A 78 3.41 12.09 4.04
N LEU A 79 3.55 13.05 3.13
CA LEU A 79 4.56 13.00 2.07
C LEU A 79 5.95 13.28 2.65
N TYR A 80 6.01 14.20 3.61
CA TYR A 80 7.21 14.51 4.39
C TYR A 80 6.82 14.83 5.83
N PHE A 81 7.63 14.39 6.80
CA PHE A 81 7.46 14.73 8.22
C PHE A 81 8.81 14.86 8.93
N TRP A 82 8.98 15.89 9.75
CA TRP A 82 10.14 16.11 10.62
C TRP A 82 9.68 16.37 12.07
N SER A 83 10.06 15.49 12.98
CA SER A 83 10.04 15.72 14.43
C SER A 83 11.35 16.25 14.98
N PHE A 84 12.44 16.22 14.20
CA PHE A 84 13.81 16.58 14.61
C PHE A 84 14.37 15.85 15.85
N ASN A 85 13.66 14.85 16.39
CA ASN A 85 14.06 14.09 17.56
C ASN A 85 15.39 13.36 17.39
N ASN A 86 15.75 13.04 16.14
CA ASN A 86 17.03 12.45 15.75
C ASN A 86 18.14 13.48 15.46
N GLU A 87 17.92 14.76 15.75
CA GLU A 87 18.87 15.87 15.50
C GLU A 87 19.36 15.90 14.04
N SER A 88 18.42 15.68 13.10
CA SER A 88 18.71 15.54 11.67
C SER A 88 17.83 16.47 10.83
N LEU A 89 18.37 16.98 9.72
CA LEU A 89 17.59 17.68 8.70
C LEU A 89 16.91 16.73 7.71
N ASN A 90 17.20 15.43 7.79
CA ASN A 90 16.47 14.44 7.02
C ASN A 90 15.06 14.23 7.63
N PRO A 91 14.01 14.14 6.80
CA PRO A 91 12.68 13.81 7.28
C PRO A 91 12.64 12.46 7.99
N ASP A 92 11.82 12.33 9.03
CA ASP A 92 11.48 11.04 9.64
C ASP A 92 10.52 10.23 8.75
N ILE A 93 9.65 10.92 7.99
CA ILE A 93 8.86 10.33 6.90
C ILE A 93 9.24 11.03 5.61
N ILE A 94 9.54 10.23 4.58
CA ILE A 94 9.72 10.67 3.20
C ILE A 94 8.86 9.80 2.29
N ILE A 95 8.25 10.41 1.29
CA ILE A 95 7.57 9.72 0.20
C ILE A 95 8.48 8.65 -0.41
N ALA A 96 7.97 7.44 -0.61
CA ALA A 96 8.76 6.33 -1.13
C ALA A 96 9.36 6.68 -2.50
N GLY A 97 10.66 6.43 -2.69
CA GLY A 97 11.39 6.82 -3.90
C GLY A 97 11.64 8.33 -4.06
N GLY A 98 11.21 9.15 -3.10
CA GLY A 98 11.37 10.60 -3.12
C GLY A 98 12.82 11.05 -3.05
N GLY A 99 13.12 12.17 -3.71
CA GLY A 99 14.42 12.83 -3.60
C GLY A 99 14.64 13.48 -2.23
N SER A 100 15.89 13.84 -1.93
CA SER A 100 16.26 14.53 -0.69
C SER A 100 15.58 15.90 -0.56
N ALA A 101 14.82 16.08 0.52
CA ALA A 101 14.34 17.38 0.94
C ALA A 101 15.48 18.18 1.60
N THR A 102 15.44 19.51 1.51
CA THR A 102 16.48 20.37 2.08
C THR A 102 15.88 21.50 2.89
N ILE A 103 16.54 21.84 4.00
CA ILE A 103 16.23 22.99 4.84
C ILE A 103 17.45 23.90 4.88
N THR A 104 17.27 25.15 4.48
CA THR A 104 18.32 26.18 4.54
C THR A 104 17.75 27.48 5.09
N TYR A 105 18.60 28.39 5.54
CA TYR A 105 18.18 29.69 6.05
C TYR A 105 19.09 30.81 5.53
N ASN A 106 18.53 32.02 5.44
CA ASN A 106 19.19 33.19 4.84
C ASN A 106 19.78 32.84 3.46
N SER A 107 21.00 33.29 3.14
CA SER A 107 21.69 33.06 1.87
C SER A 107 22.20 31.61 1.68
N GLY A 108 21.35 30.61 1.97
CA GLY A 108 21.64 29.19 1.75
C GLY A 108 22.43 28.49 2.87
N SER A 109 22.47 29.06 4.06
CA SER A 109 23.14 28.41 5.21
C SER A 109 22.36 27.18 5.65
N VAL A 110 23.05 26.10 6.00
CA VAL A 110 22.43 24.87 6.50
C VAL A 110 22.35 24.93 8.03
N PRO A 111 21.16 24.83 8.65
CA PRO A 111 21.04 24.89 10.10
C PRO A 111 21.52 23.57 10.74
N SER A 112 22.12 23.63 11.93
CA SER A 112 22.74 22.46 12.57
C SER A 112 22.48 22.35 14.07
N ASN A 113 21.68 23.27 14.64
CA ASN A 113 21.44 23.33 16.07
C ASN A 113 20.06 22.76 16.42
N PHE A 114 20.03 21.76 17.28
CA PHE A 114 18.82 21.09 17.75
C PHE A 114 18.70 21.22 19.27
N VAL A 115 17.56 21.72 19.75
CA VAL A 115 17.34 22.03 21.17
C VAL A 115 16.15 21.25 21.71
N ASN A 116 16.10 21.03 23.03
CA ASN A 116 14.97 20.34 23.65
C ASN A 116 13.65 21.07 23.38
N SER A 117 12.66 20.30 22.96
CA SER A 117 11.33 20.73 22.60
C SER A 117 10.30 19.96 23.41
N THR A 118 9.23 20.65 23.80
CA THR A 118 8.06 20.04 24.45
C THR A 118 6.90 19.90 23.45
N TYR A 119 7.15 20.09 22.15
CA TYR A 119 6.12 20.13 21.13
C TYR A 119 5.80 18.70 20.66
N ALA A 120 4.77 18.08 21.25
CA ALA A 120 4.23 16.82 20.75
C ALA A 120 3.24 17.08 19.60
N ASN A 121 3.14 16.14 18.65
CA ASN A 121 2.18 16.18 17.56
C ASN A 121 1.59 14.79 17.32
N GLU A 122 0.26 14.65 17.44
CA GLU A 122 -0.46 13.38 17.26
C GLU A 122 0.23 12.24 18.05
N SER A 123 0.75 11.24 17.34
CA SER A 123 1.43 10.05 17.86
C SER A 123 2.93 10.25 18.13
N TYR A 124 3.50 11.40 17.78
CA TYR A 124 4.92 11.71 17.94
C TYR A 124 5.18 12.41 19.27
N ALA A 125 5.98 11.74 20.11
CA ALA A 125 6.40 12.28 21.39
C ALA A 125 7.32 13.49 21.21
N ALA A 126 7.22 14.44 22.13
CA ALA A 126 8.12 15.60 22.17
C ALA A 126 9.58 15.17 22.45
N GLY A 127 10.54 15.87 21.85
CA GLY A 127 11.95 15.65 22.13
C GLY A 127 12.83 16.83 21.74
N LYS A 128 13.05 17.05 20.44
CA LYS A 128 13.97 18.08 19.91
C LYS A 128 13.28 18.92 18.84
N ALA A 129 13.72 20.17 18.69
CA ALA A 129 13.31 21.06 17.62
C ALA A 129 14.55 21.67 16.95
N LEU A 130 14.44 21.96 15.65
CA LEU A 130 15.44 22.71 14.92
C LEU A 130 15.44 24.16 15.39
N SER A 131 16.57 24.65 15.88
CA SER A 131 16.73 26.00 16.42
C SER A 131 17.63 26.85 15.53
N VAL A 132 17.14 28.02 15.10
CA VAL A 132 17.86 28.95 14.24
C VAL A 132 17.98 30.31 14.92
N THR A 133 19.21 30.80 15.03
CA THR A 133 19.53 32.14 15.57
C THR A 133 19.87 33.09 14.43
N GLY A 134 19.28 34.29 14.43
CA GLY A 134 19.49 35.28 13.36
C GLY A 134 18.94 34.84 12.00
N GLY A 135 18.00 33.89 11.98
CA GLY A 135 17.32 33.48 10.75
C GLY A 135 16.28 34.51 10.35
N ARG A 136 16.52 35.23 9.26
CA ARG A 136 15.55 36.17 8.67
C ARG A 136 14.66 35.47 7.67
N GLU A 137 15.20 34.47 6.98
CA GLU A 137 14.49 33.65 6.02
C GLU A 137 14.78 32.17 6.29
N LEU A 138 13.78 31.31 6.11
CA LEU A 138 13.91 29.85 6.11
C LEU A 138 13.35 29.32 4.80
N TYR A 139 14.03 28.36 4.21
CA TYR A 139 13.69 27.72 2.95
C TYR A 139 13.58 26.22 3.17
N ILE A 140 12.46 25.64 2.73
CA ILE A 140 12.21 24.20 2.79
C ILE A 140 11.88 23.75 1.37
N LYS A 141 12.79 22.98 0.76
CA LYS A 141 12.60 22.40 -0.57
C LYS A 141 12.18 20.94 -0.42
N MET A 142 11.02 20.59 -0.95
CA MET A 142 10.48 19.23 -0.94
C MET A 142 10.26 18.76 -2.39
N PRO A 143 10.92 17.68 -2.82
CA PRO A 143 10.60 17.03 -4.09
C PRO A 143 9.14 16.55 -4.11
N THR A 144 8.43 16.76 -5.21
CA THR A 144 7.00 16.46 -5.36
C THR A 144 6.69 15.61 -6.59
N GLN A 145 7.70 15.13 -7.32
CA GLN A 145 7.52 14.37 -8.57
C GLN A 145 6.64 13.13 -8.41
N LEU A 146 6.57 12.58 -7.20
CA LEU A 146 5.91 11.31 -6.87
C LEU A 146 4.58 11.53 -6.13
N ALA A 147 4.22 12.78 -5.86
CA ALA A 147 2.96 13.13 -5.24
C ALA A 147 1.88 13.32 -6.34
N THR A 148 0.78 12.57 -6.24
CA THR A 148 -0.41 12.74 -7.08
C THR A 148 -1.15 14.03 -6.73
N SER A 149 -1.15 14.39 -5.45
CA SER A 149 -1.63 15.69 -4.97
C SER A 149 -0.95 16.10 -3.67
N VAL A 150 -0.84 17.40 -3.44
CA VAL A 150 -0.41 17.95 -2.15
C VAL A 150 -1.61 18.62 -1.51
N THR A 151 -1.95 18.24 -0.28
CA THR A 151 -3.18 18.69 0.39
C THR A 151 -2.90 19.78 1.41
N SER A 152 -1.83 19.66 2.19
CA SER A 152 -1.52 20.66 3.21
C SER A 152 -0.05 20.68 3.59
N PHE A 153 0.36 21.81 4.16
CA PHE A 153 1.64 21.96 4.83
C PHE A 153 1.40 22.46 6.25
N GLY A 154 2.13 21.94 7.23
CA GLY A 154 2.01 22.37 8.61
C GLY A 154 3.33 22.33 9.37
N LEU A 155 3.36 23.05 10.48
CA LEU A 155 4.50 23.11 11.38
C LEU A 155 4.10 23.59 12.77
N ASP A 156 4.94 23.26 13.75
CA ASP A 156 4.98 23.90 15.05
C ASP A 156 6.16 24.86 15.13
N ILE A 157 5.94 26.06 15.65
CA ILE A 157 6.98 27.07 15.80
C ILE A 157 6.87 27.84 17.12
N GLY A 158 8.00 28.21 17.67
CA GLY A 158 8.09 29.21 18.74
C GLY A 158 9.36 30.03 18.65
N SER A 159 9.44 31.08 19.44
CA SER A 159 10.61 31.98 19.45
C SER A 159 10.96 32.48 20.83
N THR A 160 12.20 32.91 21.00
CA THR A 160 12.69 33.56 22.23
C THR A 160 12.12 34.98 22.35
N ASP A 161 12.40 35.64 23.48
CA ASP A 161 12.00 37.04 23.76
C ASP A 161 12.27 37.99 22.58
N THR A 162 13.48 37.92 22.04
CA THR A 162 13.97 38.77 20.93
C THR A 162 13.84 38.09 19.57
N GLY A 163 13.25 36.88 19.51
CA GLY A 163 12.98 36.16 18.28
C GLY A 163 11.79 36.73 17.50
N PRO A 164 11.52 36.22 16.29
CA PRO A 164 10.40 36.69 15.48
C PRO A 164 9.06 36.35 16.12
N LYS A 165 8.03 37.16 15.88
CA LYS A 165 6.68 36.96 16.45
C LYS A 165 5.62 36.73 15.36
N ASP A 166 6.02 36.87 14.10
CA ASP A 166 5.20 36.69 12.92
C ASP A 166 6.12 36.24 11.75
N PHE A 167 5.53 35.69 10.70
CA PHE A 167 6.23 35.43 9.44
C PHE A 167 5.28 35.54 8.25
N GLU A 168 5.85 35.83 7.09
CA GLU A 168 5.19 35.63 5.80
C GLU A 168 5.62 34.27 5.24
N LEU A 169 4.70 33.60 4.57
CA LEU A 169 4.92 32.32 3.93
C LEU A 169 4.61 32.45 2.44
N TYR A 170 5.60 32.08 1.64
CA TYR A 170 5.56 32.04 0.20
C TYR A 170 5.86 30.63 -0.29
N TYR A 171 5.42 30.31 -1.50
CA TYR A 171 5.79 29.08 -2.19
C TYR A 171 6.28 29.37 -3.61
N SER A 172 7.11 28.47 -4.13
CA SER A 172 7.65 28.52 -5.49
C SER A 172 7.59 27.12 -6.11
N LEU A 173 7.25 27.07 -7.40
CA LEU A 173 7.17 25.86 -8.22
C LEU A 173 8.29 25.81 -9.29
N ASP A 174 9.13 26.84 -9.34
CA ASP A 174 10.18 27.08 -10.33
C ASP A 174 11.55 27.27 -9.65
N ASP A 175 11.79 26.52 -8.57
CA ASP A 175 13.06 26.52 -7.84
C ASP A 175 13.51 27.90 -7.29
N GLY A 176 12.55 28.79 -7.05
CA GLY A 176 12.77 30.10 -6.43
C GLY A 176 12.98 31.24 -7.43
N GLU A 177 12.72 31.03 -8.72
CA GLU A 177 12.68 32.11 -9.71
C GLU A 177 11.51 33.06 -9.44
N THR A 178 10.34 32.52 -9.10
CA THR A 178 9.16 33.29 -8.68
C THR A 178 8.56 32.75 -7.39
N TYR A 179 7.93 33.65 -6.62
CA TYR A 179 7.27 33.31 -5.36
C TYR A 179 5.83 33.80 -5.36
N GLU A 180 4.93 32.90 -5.01
CA GLU A 180 3.53 33.20 -4.74
C GLU A 180 3.26 33.23 -3.23
N THR A 181 2.29 34.04 -2.82
CA THR A 181 1.96 34.22 -1.41
C THR A 181 1.04 33.09 -0.94
N LEU A 182 1.42 32.42 0.16
CA LEU A 182 0.55 31.48 0.86
C LEU A 182 -0.15 32.15 2.05
N ALA A 183 0.59 32.92 2.86
CA ALA A 183 0.05 33.67 3.98
C ALA A 183 0.95 34.86 4.35
N LEU A 184 0.39 36.07 4.46
CA LEU A 184 1.15 37.28 4.82
C LEU A 184 1.24 37.54 6.34
N ILE A 185 0.37 36.91 7.12
CA ILE A 185 0.28 37.14 8.57
C ILE A 185 0.10 35.78 9.24
N ASN A 186 1.07 35.40 10.05
CA ASN A 186 1.16 34.17 10.83
C ASN A 186 1.60 34.52 12.26
N GLN A 187 0.87 35.46 12.86
CA GLN A 187 1.12 35.98 14.18
C GLN A 187 1.10 34.86 15.22
N PHE A 188 2.14 34.78 16.05
CA PHE A 188 2.22 33.80 17.13
C PHE A 188 1.14 34.12 18.16
N GLY A 189 0.21 33.18 18.36
CA GLY A 189 -0.95 33.35 19.24
C GLY A 189 -0.59 33.30 20.73
N SER A 190 0.53 32.66 21.10
CA SER A 190 0.99 32.67 22.49
C SER A 190 1.89 33.85 22.82
N LEU A 191 1.56 34.54 23.91
CA LEU A 191 2.33 35.66 24.43
C LEU A 191 3.57 35.25 25.23
N SER A 192 3.70 33.98 25.59
CA SER A 192 4.86 33.47 26.32
C SER A 192 6.00 33.10 25.38
N ASN A 193 7.23 33.40 25.79
CA ASN A 193 8.42 32.97 25.04
C ASN A 193 8.45 31.46 24.93
N ASN A 194 8.87 31.00 23.75
CA ASN A 194 9.04 29.59 23.45
C ASN A 194 7.78 28.74 23.54
N ALA A 195 6.59 29.36 23.54
CA ALA A 195 5.38 28.59 23.38
C ALA A 195 5.24 28.04 21.96
N LYS A 196 4.65 26.85 21.90
CA LYS A 196 4.22 26.21 20.66
C LYS A 196 3.11 27.03 20.00
N ASN A 197 3.30 27.34 18.74
CA ASN A 197 2.27 27.87 17.84
C ASN A 197 2.19 26.92 16.64
N SER A 198 1.00 26.40 16.37
CA SER A 198 0.78 25.45 15.28
C SER A 198 0.12 26.15 14.10
N PHE A 199 0.67 25.95 12.91
CA PHE A 199 0.12 26.50 11.68
C PHE A 199 -0.10 25.38 10.66
N VAL A 200 -1.23 25.43 9.96
CA VAL A 200 -1.59 24.50 8.89
C VAL A 200 -2.16 25.30 7.73
N TYR A 201 -1.66 25.02 6.54
CA TYR A 201 -2.04 25.70 5.29
C TYR A 201 -2.62 24.68 4.33
N ASP A 202 -3.78 25.00 3.76
CA ASP A 202 -4.37 24.24 2.67
C ASP A 202 -3.63 24.55 1.37
N LEU A 203 -3.25 23.51 0.64
CA LEU A 203 -2.53 23.58 -0.63
C LEU A 203 -3.33 23.04 -1.81
N ARG A 204 -4.56 22.55 -1.58
CA ARG A 204 -5.37 21.88 -2.61
C ARG A 204 -5.72 22.77 -3.80
N ASP A 205 -5.77 24.09 -3.61
CA ASP A 205 -6.09 25.08 -4.65
C ASP A 205 -4.84 25.61 -5.39
N LYS A 206 -3.62 25.20 -4.99
CA LYS A 206 -2.36 25.74 -5.53
C LYS A 206 -1.83 25.02 -6.76
N ASN A 207 -2.51 23.96 -7.22
CA ASN A 207 -2.14 23.19 -8.41
C ASN A 207 -0.64 22.84 -8.46
N ILE A 208 -0.11 22.27 -7.39
CA ILE A 208 1.31 21.89 -7.30
C ILE A 208 1.58 20.75 -8.28
N SER A 209 2.13 21.07 -9.45
CA SER A 209 2.46 20.11 -10.51
C SER A 209 3.95 20.11 -10.90
N SER A 210 4.78 20.83 -10.14
CA SER A 210 6.22 20.92 -10.37
C SER A 210 6.97 19.72 -9.78
N SER A 211 8.23 19.60 -10.18
CA SER A 211 9.13 18.58 -9.65
C SER A 211 9.48 18.82 -8.18
N SER A 212 9.41 20.06 -7.68
CA SER A 212 9.56 20.34 -6.26
C SER A 212 8.74 21.55 -5.83
N LEU A 213 8.37 21.54 -4.55
CA LEU A 213 7.78 22.67 -3.85
C LEU A 213 8.86 23.31 -2.98
N LEU A 214 9.11 24.60 -3.19
CA LEU A 214 9.98 25.40 -2.34
C LEU A 214 9.14 26.35 -1.50
N LEU A 215 9.17 26.18 -0.17
CA LEU A 215 8.54 27.09 0.77
C LEU A 215 9.57 28.09 1.30
N LYS A 216 9.20 29.37 1.32
CA LYS A 216 10.01 30.47 1.85
C LYS A 216 9.26 31.17 2.98
N PHE A 217 9.89 31.19 4.15
CA PHE A 217 9.45 31.95 5.32
C PHE A 217 10.24 33.26 5.37
N VAL A 218 9.57 34.37 5.68
CA VAL A 218 10.20 35.66 5.96
C VAL A 218 9.77 36.12 7.35
N PHE A 219 10.70 36.10 8.30
CA PHE A 219 10.42 36.34 9.71
C PHE A 219 10.33 37.82 10.05
N LYS A 220 9.28 38.19 10.79
CA LYS A 220 8.92 39.57 11.10
C LYS A 220 8.86 39.83 12.60
N ALA A 221 8.89 41.12 12.92
CA ALA A 221 8.77 41.59 14.29
C ALA A 221 7.46 41.12 14.92
N GLY A 222 6.31 41.29 14.25
CA GLY A 222 4.99 40.95 14.78
C GLY A 222 4.65 41.67 16.08
N GLU A 223 3.53 41.28 16.71
CA GLU A 223 3.04 41.84 17.97
C GLU A 223 3.07 40.80 19.09
N ARG A 224 3.72 41.07 20.23
CA ARG A 224 3.68 40.16 21.39
C ARG A 224 3.78 40.95 22.70
N GLY A 225 2.80 41.80 22.95
CA GLY A 225 2.68 42.58 24.19
C GLY A 225 3.99 43.19 24.67
N ASN A 226 4.40 42.84 25.90
CA ASN A 226 5.60 43.37 26.56
C ASN A 226 6.91 42.60 26.24
N ALA A 227 6.91 41.68 25.28
CA ALA A 227 8.12 40.93 24.92
C ALA A 227 9.14 41.84 24.21
N GLY A 228 10.43 41.54 24.40
CA GLY A 228 11.54 42.31 23.83
C GLY A 228 11.45 42.50 22.31
N ASP A 229 12.06 43.56 21.80
CA ASP A 229 12.04 43.86 20.36
C ASP A 229 12.69 42.73 19.54
N TYR A 230 12.17 42.50 18.35
CA TYR A 230 12.72 41.51 17.43
C TYR A 230 14.12 41.91 16.99
N GLY A 231 15.11 41.09 17.36
CA GLY A 231 16.49 41.24 16.93
C GLY A 231 16.77 40.39 15.71
N SER A 232 16.83 40.99 14.52
CA SER A 232 17.01 40.27 13.25
C SER A 232 18.36 39.54 13.10
N THR A 233 19.31 39.76 14.01
CA THR A 233 20.64 39.12 14.03
C THR A 233 20.88 38.18 15.22
N GLY A 234 20.12 38.33 16.31
CA GLY A 234 20.33 37.59 17.56
C GLY A 234 19.08 36.89 18.11
N GLY A 235 17.91 37.16 17.54
CA GLY A 235 16.67 36.48 17.87
C GLY A 235 16.70 35.02 17.41
N THR A 236 16.10 34.14 18.19
CA THR A 236 16.07 32.70 17.91
C THR A 236 14.63 32.25 17.73
N PHE A 237 14.40 31.43 16.71
CA PHE A 237 13.18 30.64 16.58
C PHE A 237 13.50 29.16 16.54
N ARG A 238 12.50 28.35 16.88
CA ARG A 238 12.56 26.90 16.86
C ARG A 238 11.35 26.36 16.11
N VAL A 239 11.60 25.47 15.17
CA VAL A 239 10.59 24.77 14.37
C VAL A 239 10.63 23.29 14.68
N ASP A 240 9.46 22.69 14.74
CA ASP A 240 9.22 21.29 15.07
C ASP A 240 8.01 20.78 14.30
N ASN A 241 7.83 19.46 14.25
CA ASN A 241 6.68 18.79 13.63
C ASN A 241 6.32 19.40 12.26
N ILE A 242 7.33 19.62 11.41
CA ILE A 242 7.12 20.14 10.04
C ILE A 242 6.59 19.01 9.20
N TYR A 243 5.57 19.25 8.40
CA TYR A 243 5.03 18.22 7.54
C TYR A 243 4.39 18.75 6.26
N MET A 244 4.39 17.91 5.25
CA MET A 244 3.57 18.05 4.06
C MET A 244 2.69 16.82 3.94
N LYS A 245 1.37 17.02 3.91
CA LYS A 245 0.39 15.96 3.65
C LYS A 245 -0.07 16.04 2.21
N GLY A 246 -0.46 14.89 1.71
CA GLY A 246 -0.95 14.77 0.35
C GLY A 246 -1.18 13.32 0.02
N VAL A 247 -1.38 13.12 -1.27
CA VAL A 247 -1.61 11.82 -1.83
C VAL A 247 -0.44 11.53 -2.74
N SER A 248 0.27 10.45 -2.48
CA SER A 248 1.26 9.92 -3.40
C SER A 248 0.70 8.70 -4.08
N GLU A 249 1.01 8.54 -5.37
CA GLU A 249 0.98 7.22 -5.97
C GLU A 249 1.82 6.35 -5.05
N SER A 250 1.21 5.28 -4.52
CA SER A 250 1.96 4.27 -3.84
C SER A 250 2.98 3.76 -4.86
N ILE A 251 4.22 4.25 -4.81
CA ILE A 251 5.37 3.56 -5.37
C ILE A 251 5.66 2.36 -4.48
N SER A 252 4.64 1.57 -4.20
CA SER A 252 4.81 0.17 -4.42
C SER A 252 5.36 0.07 -5.85
N GLY A 253 6.61 -0.34 -6.02
CA GLY A 253 7.20 -0.56 -7.35
C GLY A 253 6.53 -1.74 -8.07
N HIS A 254 5.25 -1.96 -7.83
CA HIS A 254 4.39 -3.01 -8.31
C HIS A 254 4.05 -2.72 -9.75
N THR A 255 4.62 -3.52 -10.63
CA THR A 255 4.35 -3.51 -12.06
C THR A 255 3.10 -4.30 -12.43
N LEU A 256 2.53 -5.04 -11.48
CA LEU A 256 1.39 -5.92 -11.67
C LEU A 256 0.27 -5.57 -10.69
N LYS A 257 -0.95 -5.40 -11.22
CA LYS A 257 -2.19 -5.18 -10.47
C LYS A 257 -3.29 -6.06 -11.05
N LYS A 258 -3.42 -7.27 -10.54
CA LYS A 258 -4.26 -8.31 -11.15
C LYS A 258 -5.32 -8.79 -10.19
N LEU A 259 -6.46 -9.18 -10.74
CA LEU A 259 -7.51 -9.92 -10.08
C LEU A 259 -7.69 -11.26 -10.79
N HIS A 260 -7.36 -12.33 -10.09
CA HIS A 260 -7.54 -13.71 -10.53
C HIS A 260 -8.88 -14.21 -9.99
N TYR A 261 -9.68 -14.82 -10.85
CA TYR A 261 -10.90 -15.49 -10.45
C TYR A 261 -10.89 -16.93 -10.93
N ASN A 262 -11.34 -17.85 -10.07
CA ASN A 262 -11.43 -19.27 -10.36
C ASN A 262 -12.72 -19.83 -9.76
N ILE A 263 -13.53 -20.47 -10.61
CA ILE A 263 -14.81 -21.07 -10.26
C ILE A 263 -14.78 -22.53 -10.67
N PHE A 264 -14.94 -23.42 -9.71
CA PHE A 264 -14.83 -24.86 -9.90
C PHE A 264 -16.16 -25.55 -9.63
N HIS A 265 -16.48 -26.57 -10.41
CA HIS A 265 -17.61 -27.45 -10.09
C HIS A 265 -17.18 -28.40 -8.97
N ARG A 266 -17.92 -28.39 -7.84
CA ARG A 266 -17.57 -29.17 -6.64
C ARG A 266 -17.52 -30.67 -6.93
N ASP A 267 -18.56 -31.21 -7.58
CA ASP A 267 -18.67 -32.65 -7.77
C ASP A 267 -17.81 -33.20 -8.91
N LYS A 268 -17.62 -32.43 -9.98
CA LYS A 268 -16.85 -32.85 -11.17
C LYS A 268 -15.33 -32.68 -11.03
N ASN A 269 -14.88 -31.93 -10.02
CA ASN A 269 -13.46 -31.61 -9.82
C ASN A 269 -12.81 -31.00 -11.07
N GLU A 270 -13.47 -30.00 -11.64
CA GLU A 270 -13.03 -29.30 -12.84
C GLU A 270 -13.19 -27.79 -12.65
N ILE A 271 -12.40 -27.02 -13.39
CA ILE A 271 -12.62 -25.59 -13.52
C ILE A 271 -13.70 -25.31 -14.55
N VAL A 272 -14.62 -24.41 -14.21
CA VAL A 272 -15.74 -24.00 -15.06
C VAL A 272 -15.47 -22.62 -15.66
N TYR A 273 -14.97 -21.70 -14.83
CA TYR A 273 -14.52 -20.39 -15.27
C TYR A 273 -13.24 -20.00 -14.55
N SER A 274 -12.29 -19.45 -15.31
CA SER A 274 -11.17 -18.71 -14.78
C SER A 274 -10.78 -17.56 -15.68
N GLY A 275 -10.11 -16.60 -15.07
CA GLY A 275 -9.45 -15.55 -15.81
C GLY A 275 -8.63 -14.65 -14.90
N VAL A 276 -7.93 -13.76 -15.57
CA VAL A 276 -7.15 -12.70 -14.95
C VAL A 276 -7.61 -11.41 -15.60
N VAL A 277 -8.04 -10.45 -14.80
CA VAL A 277 -8.33 -9.10 -15.24
C VAL A 277 -7.40 -8.14 -14.53
N ASP A 278 -7.13 -7.02 -15.16
CA ASP A 278 -6.49 -5.91 -14.46
C ASP A 278 -7.48 -5.43 -13.39
N TYR A 279 -6.97 -5.31 -12.17
CA TYR A 279 -7.78 -5.01 -10.99
C TYR A 279 -8.56 -3.68 -11.12
N GLU A 280 -8.06 -2.75 -11.93
CA GLU A 280 -8.65 -1.42 -12.14
C GLU A 280 -9.81 -1.40 -13.17
N ASP A 281 -9.97 -2.47 -13.97
CA ASP A 281 -10.86 -2.45 -15.14
C ASP A 281 -12.20 -3.16 -14.93
N ASN A 282 -12.32 -4.08 -13.96
CA ASN A 282 -13.55 -4.86 -13.76
C ASN A 282 -13.80 -5.23 -12.28
N THR A 283 -14.79 -4.57 -11.67
CA THR A 283 -15.33 -4.90 -10.35
C THR A 283 -16.56 -5.81 -10.42
N ASP A 284 -17.12 -6.01 -11.60
CA ASP A 284 -18.28 -6.87 -11.84
C ASP A 284 -17.89 -8.03 -12.75
N ILE A 285 -17.98 -9.26 -12.22
CA ILE A 285 -17.73 -10.49 -12.98
C ILE A 285 -19.05 -11.22 -13.14
N GLN A 286 -19.52 -11.31 -14.37
CA GLN A 286 -20.74 -12.04 -14.72
C GLN A 286 -20.38 -13.36 -15.42
N VAL A 287 -20.92 -14.47 -14.91
CA VAL A 287 -20.76 -15.80 -15.50
C VAL A 287 -22.11 -16.50 -15.62
N GLN A 288 -22.20 -17.48 -16.51
CA GLN A 288 -23.37 -18.33 -16.70
C GLN A 288 -23.04 -19.72 -16.17
N LEU A 289 -23.72 -20.17 -15.11
CA LEU A 289 -23.45 -21.44 -14.46
C LEU A 289 -24.70 -22.34 -14.50
N PRO A 290 -24.56 -23.63 -14.80
CA PRO A 290 -25.62 -24.61 -14.59
C PRO A 290 -26.09 -24.71 -13.14
N LEU A 291 -27.19 -25.41 -12.91
CA LEU A 291 -27.60 -25.82 -11.57
C LEU A 291 -26.50 -26.70 -10.94
N GLY A 292 -26.04 -26.33 -9.74
CA GLY A 292 -24.97 -27.08 -9.09
C GLY A 292 -24.32 -26.40 -7.89
N LYS A 293 -23.30 -27.06 -7.35
CA LYS A 293 -22.46 -26.53 -6.26
C LYS A 293 -21.07 -26.22 -6.76
N TYR A 294 -20.58 -25.05 -6.40
CA TYR A 294 -19.35 -24.49 -6.90
C TYR A 294 -18.44 -24.04 -5.76
N TYR A 295 -17.13 -24.12 -6.00
CA TYR A 295 -16.12 -23.45 -5.19
C TYR A 295 -15.65 -22.22 -5.95
N VAL A 296 -15.58 -21.09 -5.27
CA VAL A 296 -15.22 -19.80 -5.86
C VAL A 296 -14.01 -19.24 -5.13
N CYS A 297 -13.02 -18.75 -5.87
CA CYS A 297 -11.86 -18.07 -5.34
C CYS A 297 -11.55 -16.81 -6.16
N PHE A 298 -11.48 -15.67 -5.49
CA PHE A 298 -10.98 -14.40 -6.03
C PHE A 298 -9.70 -14.02 -5.29
N VAL A 299 -8.67 -13.61 -6.03
CA VAL A 299 -7.40 -13.16 -5.45
C VAL A 299 -6.92 -11.95 -6.22
N SER A 300 -6.74 -10.83 -5.53
CA SER A 300 -6.06 -9.67 -6.08
C SER A 300 -4.61 -9.60 -5.61
N ASN A 301 -3.71 -9.18 -6.49
CA ASN A 301 -2.34 -8.83 -6.12
C ASN A 301 -1.92 -7.51 -6.74
N ALA A 302 -1.37 -6.63 -5.90
CA ALA A 302 -0.47 -5.57 -6.33
C ALA A 302 0.96 -6.02 -6.00
N SER A 303 1.81 -6.23 -7.01
CA SER A 303 3.13 -6.83 -6.80
C SER A 303 4.12 -6.57 -7.94
N LYS A 304 5.39 -6.94 -7.73
CA LYS A 304 6.47 -6.90 -8.75
C LYS A 304 6.52 -8.18 -9.61
N GLN A 305 5.98 -9.28 -9.08
CA GLN A 305 5.95 -10.60 -9.73
C GLN A 305 4.57 -11.24 -9.59
N GLU A 306 4.24 -12.14 -10.52
CA GLU A 306 3.00 -12.93 -10.47
C GLU A 306 2.92 -13.80 -9.22
N LEU A 307 1.69 -14.09 -8.80
CA LEU A 307 1.42 -15.10 -7.78
C LEU A 307 1.74 -16.51 -8.31
N LEU A 308 2.01 -17.42 -7.39
CA LEU A 308 2.16 -18.84 -7.69
C LEU A 308 0.79 -19.51 -7.58
N MET A 309 0.27 -19.98 -8.71
CA MET A 309 -0.98 -20.74 -8.83
C MET A 309 -0.76 -21.92 -9.79
N PRO A 310 -1.57 -23.00 -9.70
CA PRO A 310 -1.54 -24.08 -10.69
C PRO A 310 -1.91 -23.56 -12.09
N THR A 311 -1.22 -24.04 -13.13
CA THR A 311 -1.53 -23.69 -14.53
C THR A 311 -2.88 -24.26 -14.98
N ASP A 312 -3.18 -25.50 -14.58
CA ASP A 312 -4.43 -26.20 -14.88
C ASP A 312 -5.13 -26.54 -13.56
N PRO A 313 -5.77 -25.55 -12.91
CA PRO A 313 -6.27 -25.71 -11.56
C PRO A 313 -7.48 -26.65 -11.49
N LEU A 314 -7.44 -27.59 -10.56
CA LEU A 314 -8.59 -28.36 -10.08
C LEU A 314 -8.83 -27.98 -8.63
N TRP A 315 -10.09 -27.93 -8.16
CA TRP A 315 -10.34 -27.44 -6.79
C TRP A 315 -9.62 -28.25 -5.71
N LYS A 316 -9.41 -29.57 -5.94
CA LYS A 316 -8.69 -30.45 -5.00
C LYS A 316 -7.18 -30.18 -4.92
N SER A 317 -6.60 -29.55 -5.93
CA SER A 317 -5.17 -29.21 -5.99
C SER A 317 -4.93 -27.71 -6.07
N PHE A 318 -5.99 -26.91 -5.92
CA PHE A 318 -5.89 -25.46 -6.04
C PHE A 318 -5.16 -24.87 -4.84
N TYR A 319 -4.21 -23.99 -5.13
CA TYR A 319 -3.46 -23.24 -4.14
C TYR A 319 -3.12 -21.86 -4.66
N VAL A 320 -2.82 -20.97 -3.71
CA VAL A 320 -2.29 -19.64 -3.95
C VAL A 320 -1.06 -19.46 -3.07
N SER A 321 0.02 -18.96 -3.64
CA SER A 321 1.24 -18.61 -2.90
C SER A 321 1.90 -17.38 -3.51
N ASN A 322 2.86 -16.83 -2.78
CA ASN A 322 3.70 -15.73 -3.22
C ASN A 322 5.16 -16.11 -3.01
N LYS A 323 6.01 -15.77 -3.98
CA LYS A 323 7.45 -15.92 -3.78
C LYS A 323 7.92 -15.00 -2.65
N PHE A 324 8.82 -15.48 -1.81
CA PHE A 324 9.36 -14.71 -0.70
C PHE A 324 10.08 -13.44 -1.16
N SER A 325 10.85 -13.52 -2.25
CA SER A 325 11.47 -12.34 -2.89
C SER A 325 10.48 -11.28 -3.37
N ASN A 326 9.21 -11.64 -3.63
CA ASN A 326 8.12 -10.71 -3.96
C ASN A 326 7.48 -10.12 -2.69
N HIS A 327 8.35 -9.67 -1.79
CA HIS A 327 8.10 -9.39 -0.39
C HIS A 327 7.29 -8.12 -0.10
N GLU A 328 7.11 -7.24 -1.08
CA GLU A 328 6.26 -6.07 -0.93
C GLU A 328 4.83 -6.35 -1.39
N ALA A 329 4.54 -7.55 -1.95
CA ALA A 329 3.25 -7.84 -2.55
C ALA A 329 2.09 -7.65 -1.57
N GLU A 330 1.08 -6.92 -2.01
CA GLU A 330 -0.18 -6.75 -1.31
C GLU A 330 -1.21 -7.70 -1.93
N ILE A 331 -1.65 -8.68 -1.15
CA ILE A 331 -2.49 -9.77 -1.62
C ILE A 331 -3.78 -9.80 -0.81
N PHE A 332 -4.90 -9.74 -1.51
CA PHE A 332 -6.23 -9.85 -0.91
C PHE A 332 -6.98 -10.96 -1.61
N GLY A 333 -7.87 -11.64 -0.91
CA GLY A 333 -8.66 -12.68 -1.52
C GLY A 333 -9.93 -13.03 -0.78
N TYR A 334 -10.76 -13.78 -1.48
CA TYR A 334 -12.04 -14.30 -1.03
C TYR A 334 -12.18 -15.72 -1.55
N SER A 335 -12.70 -16.61 -0.73
CA SER A 335 -13.03 -17.97 -1.14
C SER A 335 -14.30 -18.43 -0.45
N SER A 336 -15.22 -19.05 -1.19
CA SER A 336 -16.50 -19.53 -0.64
C SER A 336 -17.07 -20.71 -1.43
N GLU A 337 -18.07 -21.36 -0.84
CA GLU A 337 -18.98 -22.28 -1.53
C GLU A 337 -20.18 -21.50 -2.10
N LEU A 338 -20.63 -21.87 -3.29
CA LEU A 338 -21.79 -21.28 -3.97
C LEU A 338 -22.73 -22.40 -4.43
N GLU A 339 -24.02 -22.29 -4.11
CA GLU A 339 -25.06 -23.15 -4.67
C GLU A 339 -25.89 -22.34 -5.68
N VAL A 340 -25.94 -22.83 -6.92
CA VAL A 340 -26.68 -22.20 -8.03
C VAL A 340 -27.95 -22.98 -8.29
N ASN A 341 -29.09 -22.32 -8.07
CA ASN A 341 -30.43 -22.85 -8.33
C ASN A 341 -31.39 -21.78 -8.91
N ALA A 342 -30.89 -20.56 -9.10
CA ALA A 342 -31.54 -19.38 -9.64
C ALA A 342 -30.45 -18.37 -10.04
N ASP A 343 -30.81 -17.27 -10.70
CA ASP A 343 -29.89 -16.13 -10.88
C ASP A 343 -29.45 -15.60 -9.50
N VAL A 344 -28.16 -15.34 -9.33
CA VAL A 344 -27.57 -14.92 -8.05
C VAL A 344 -26.73 -13.66 -8.23
N GLN A 345 -26.84 -12.73 -7.28
CA GLN A 345 -25.90 -11.62 -7.11
C GLN A 345 -25.16 -11.78 -5.79
N LEU A 346 -23.83 -11.72 -5.83
CA LEU A 346 -22.95 -11.86 -4.66
C LEU A 346 -22.05 -10.65 -4.52
N ASN A 347 -22.01 -10.09 -3.32
CA ASN A 347 -21.01 -9.10 -2.96
C ASN A 347 -19.79 -9.83 -2.39
N VAL A 348 -18.66 -9.71 -3.07
CA VAL A 348 -17.40 -10.37 -2.72
C VAL A 348 -16.53 -9.36 -1.99
N GLU A 349 -16.34 -9.55 -0.68
CA GLU A 349 -15.43 -8.72 0.11
C GLU A 349 -14.03 -9.36 0.15
N LEU A 350 -13.05 -8.75 -0.52
CA LEU A 350 -11.67 -9.23 -0.48
C LEU A 350 -11.02 -8.92 0.86
N ARG A 351 -10.39 -9.93 1.48
CA ARG A 351 -9.69 -9.80 2.76
C ARG A 351 -8.20 -9.93 2.58
N ARG A 352 -7.44 -9.22 3.41
CA ARG A 352 -5.98 -9.30 3.42
C ARG A 352 -5.51 -10.74 3.64
N TRP A 353 -4.55 -11.21 2.85
CA TRP A 353 -3.96 -12.56 2.90
C TRP A 353 -2.45 -12.56 3.22
N TYR A 354 -1.97 -11.47 3.80
CA TYR A 354 -0.60 -11.30 4.24
C TYR A 354 -0.54 -10.61 5.60
N SER A 355 0.63 -10.65 6.21
CA SER A 355 0.95 -9.96 7.46
C SER A 355 2.27 -9.23 7.32
N GLN A 356 2.42 -8.11 8.02
CA GLN A 356 3.65 -7.34 7.94
C GLN A 356 4.66 -7.85 8.97
N VAL A 357 5.88 -8.10 8.51
CA VAL A 357 7.05 -8.35 9.36
C VAL A 357 7.92 -7.11 9.34
N LYS A 358 8.29 -6.64 10.52
CA LYS A 358 9.11 -5.45 10.73
C LYS A 358 10.30 -5.79 11.61
N PHE A 359 11.48 -5.31 11.23
CA PHE A 359 12.65 -5.31 12.10
C PHE A 359 12.96 -3.86 12.47
N GLU A 360 13.11 -3.59 13.77
CA GLU A 360 13.48 -2.29 14.31
C GLU A 360 14.81 -2.41 15.04
N PHE A 361 15.78 -1.62 14.60
CA PHE A 361 17.15 -1.67 15.11
C PHE A 361 17.37 -0.60 16.18
N THR A 362 17.82 -1.04 17.35
CA THR A 362 18.03 -0.17 18.52
C THR A 362 19.49 0.14 18.78
N ASP A 363 20.36 -0.07 17.80
CA ASP A 363 21.80 0.12 17.94
C ASP A 363 22.12 1.54 18.41
N PRO A 364 22.91 1.70 19.48
CA PRO A 364 23.41 3.02 19.89
C PRO A 364 24.49 3.54 18.92
N ILE A 365 25.09 2.64 18.12
CA ILE A 365 26.13 2.93 17.14
C ILE A 365 25.48 3.31 15.80
N ASP A 366 26.19 4.12 15.02
CA ASP A 366 25.83 4.44 13.65
C ASP A 366 25.79 3.18 12.76
N LEU A 367 24.67 3.01 12.03
CA LEU A 367 24.43 1.90 11.11
C LEU A 367 24.76 2.25 9.64
N SER A 368 25.34 3.44 9.36
CA SER A 368 25.70 3.90 8.02
C SER A 368 26.58 2.94 7.21
N ARG A 369 27.34 2.08 7.90
CA ARG A 369 28.20 1.04 7.31
C ARG A 369 27.43 -0.16 6.74
N VAL A 370 26.18 -0.35 7.14
CA VAL A 370 25.31 -1.42 6.61
C VAL A 370 24.77 -0.95 5.26
N LYS A 371 25.14 -1.66 4.20
CA LYS A 371 24.73 -1.32 2.82
C LYS A 371 23.81 -2.35 2.19
N ARG A 372 23.71 -3.54 2.77
CA ARG A 372 22.80 -4.57 2.30
C ARG A 372 22.37 -5.46 3.45
N ILE A 373 21.08 -5.82 3.45
CA ILE A 373 20.53 -6.85 4.31
C ILE A 373 19.88 -7.89 3.42
N ARG A 374 20.26 -9.14 3.61
CA ARG A 374 19.57 -10.29 3.04
C ARG A 374 18.72 -10.96 4.12
N VAL A 375 17.50 -11.30 3.76
CA VAL A 375 16.59 -12.09 4.60
C VAL A 375 16.27 -13.39 3.86
N SER A 376 16.48 -14.52 4.54
CA SER A 376 16.17 -15.86 4.05
C SER A 376 15.10 -16.50 4.94
N GLN A 377 14.22 -17.29 4.34
CA GLN A 377 13.28 -18.13 5.10
C GLN A 377 13.99 -19.38 5.62
N GLU A 378 13.80 -19.66 6.91
CA GLU A 378 14.25 -20.88 7.59
C GLU A 378 13.05 -21.76 8.00
N HIS A 379 11.92 -21.57 7.31
CA HIS A 379 10.70 -22.37 7.42
C HIS A 379 10.22 -22.77 6.02
N GLU A 380 9.33 -23.76 5.96
CA GLU A 380 8.70 -24.18 4.71
C GLU A 380 7.96 -22.99 4.02
N PRO A 381 8.04 -22.84 2.69
CA PRO A 381 7.32 -21.79 1.97
C PRO A 381 5.82 -21.87 2.24
N LEU A 382 5.19 -20.72 2.40
CA LEU A 382 3.76 -20.66 2.76
C LEU A 382 2.88 -20.64 1.51
N PHE A 383 1.79 -21.38 1.57
CA PHE A 383 0.74 -21.41 0.57
C PHE A 383 -0.63 -21.50 1.26
N PHE A 384 -1.68 -21.21 0.50
CA PHE A 384 -3.05 -21.32 0.96
C PHE A 384 -3.85 -22.16 -0.02
N SER A 385 -4.48 -23.21 0.48
CA SER A 385 -5.48 -23.98 -0.26
C SER A 385 -6.86 -23.71 0.34
N PRO A 386 -7.75 -23.00 -0.36
CA PRO A 386 -9.04 -22.60 0.19
C PRO A 386 -10.03 -23.77 0.36
N PHE A 387 -9.82 -24.88 -0.34
CA PHE A 387 -10.81 -25.99 -0.42
C PHE A 387 -10.29 -27.33 0.10
N VAL A 388 -8.99 -27.45 0.38
CA VAL A 388 -8.36 -28.67 0.90
C VAL A 388 -7.39 -28.31 2.02
N THR A 389 -7.75 -28.65 3.26
CA THR A 389 -6.96 -28.29 4.45
C THR A 389 -5.60 -28.99 4.53
N ASP A 390 -5.52 -30.24 4.06
CA ASP A 390 -4.33 -31.09 4.20
C ASP A 390 -3.58 -31.30 2.87
N LEU A 391 -3.65 -30.31 1.98
CA LEU A 391 -2.89 -30.36 0.73
C LEU A 391 -1.38 -30.38 1.06
N SER A 392 -0.63 -31.28 0.43
CA SER A 392 0.83 -31.29 0.59
C SER A 392 1.42 -30.03 -0.02
N ASN A 393 2.41 -29.41 0.63
CA ASN A 393 3.00 -28.16 0.19
C ASN A 393 3.56 -28.28 -1.24
N PRO A 394 2.96 -27.60 -2.23
CA PRO A 394 3.41 -27.70 -3.62
C PRO A 394 4.51 -26.70 -3.96
N ILE A 395 4.90 -25.84 -3.02
CA ILE A 395 5.78 -24.69 -3.28
C ILE A 395 7.24 -25.08 -3.09
N LEU A 396 8.02 -24.84 -4.14
CA LEU A 396 9.47 -24.89 -4.12
C LEU A 396 9.99 -23.46 -4.29
N ASP A 397 10.15 -22.76 -3.18
CA ASP A 397 10.73 -21.42 -3.15
C ASP A 397 11.95 -21.40 -2.22
N GLN A 398 13.04 -20.87 -2.74
CA GLN A 398 14.31 -20.66 -2.04
C GLN A 398 14.82 -19.24 -2.29
N SER A 399 13.93 -18.34 -2.72
CA SER A 399 14.29 -16.96 -2.98
C SER A 399 14.52 -16.20 -1.68
N ASP A 400 15.45 -15.25 -1.71
CA ASP A 400 15.75 -14.36 -0.61
C ASP A 400 15.18 -12.96 -0.88
N ILE A 401 14.97 -12.21 0.20
CA ILE A 401 14.78 -10.77 0.13
C ILE A 401 16.16 -10.14 0.20
N ASP A 402 16.57 -9.44 -0.86
CA ASP A 402 17.80 -8.66 -0.89
C ASP A 402 17.47 -7.16 -0.86
N LEU A 403 17.76 -6.51 0.27
CA LEU A 403 17.54 -5.08 0.47
C LEU A 403 18.86 -4.33 0.32
N ASN A 404 18.93 -3.41 -0.64
CA ASN A 404 19.99 -2.42 -0.70
C ASN A 404 19.64 -1.26 0.23
N ILE A 405 20.60 -0.88 1.06
CA ILE A 405 20.41 0.10 2.13
C ILE A 405 21.25 1.33 1.82
N ASP A 406 20.59 2.46 1.60
CA ASP A 406 21.27 3.74 1.41
C ASP A 406 21.83 4.25 2.74
N ASP A 407 20.96 4.36 3.77
CA ASP A 407 21.34 4.76 5.12
C ASP A 407 20.35 4.30 6.21
N LEU A 408 20.76 3.31 7.03
CA LEU A 408 19.99 2.88 8.21
C LEU A 408 20.13 3.83 9.42
N SER A 409 21.02 4.82 9.39
CA SER A 409 21.16 5.78 10.48
C SER A 409 19.92 6.69 10.59
N ALA A 410 19.31 7.03 9.45
CA ALA A 410 18.10 7.84 9.35
C ALA A 410 16.82 7.03 9.62
N ASN A 411 16.79 5.76 9.20
CA ASN A 411 15.63 4.89 9.37
C ASN A 411 16.09 3.50 9.80
N LYS A 412 16.14 3.26 11.11
CA LYS A 412 16.63 2.02 11.72
C LYS A 412 15.61 0.88 11.63
N GLN A 413 15.03 0.65 10.46
CA GLN A 413 14.06 -0.43 10.30
C GLN A 413 14.06 -1.00 8.88
N ILE A 414 13.62 -2.25 8.76
CA ILE A 414 13.21 -2.86 7.49
C ILE A 414 11.83 -3.50 7.66
N LEU A 415 11.08 -3.60 6.58
CA LEU A 415 9.75 -4.21 6.57
C LEU A 415 9.53 -5.03 5.32
N PHE A 416 8.66 -6.03 5.44
CA PHE A 416 8.16 -6.81 4.31
C PHE A 416 6.82 -7.48 4.66
N HIS A 417 6.15 -8.01 3.65
CA HIS A 417 4.91 -8.77 3.75
C HIS A 417 5.19 -10.27 3.66
N GLN A 418 4.68 -11.01 4.64
CA GLN A 418 4.65 -12.48 4.63
C GLN A 418 3.26 -12.93 4.19
N PHE A 419 3.19 -13.62 3.05
CA PHE A 419 1.96 -14.25 2.58
C PHE A 419 1.55 -15.40 3.52
N LEU A 420 0.26 -15.46 3.85
CA LEU A 420 -0.35 -16.47 4.73
C LEU A 420 -1.68 -17.02 4.19
N GLY A 421 -2.28 -16.38 3.18
CA GLY A 421 -3.66 -16.66 2.79
C GLY A 421 -4.65 -16.27 3.87
N ASN A 422 -5.79 -16.96 3.93
CA ASN A 422 -6.81 -16.75 4.95
C ASN A 422 -6.65 -17.69 6.17
N LEU A 423 -5.40 -17.95 6.57
CA LEU A 423 -5.11 -18.81 7.73
C LEU A 423 -5.28 -18.02 9.04
N ASN A 424 -6.19 -18.47 9.88
CA ASN A 424 -6.44 -17.89 11.21
C ASN A 424 -5.52 -18.49 12.30
N ASP A 425 -4.94 -19.66 12.03
CA ASP A 425 -4.06 -20.34 12.96
C ASP A 425 -2.66 -19.70 12.98
N LEU A 426 -1.99 -19.83 14.13
CA LEU A 426 -0.62 -19.37 14.29
C LEU A 426 0.35 -20.28 13.53
N THR A 427 1.00 -19.74 12.52
CA THR A 427 2.04 -20.39 11.73
C THR A 427 3.43 -20.06 12.29
N SER A 428 4.29 -21.07 12.40
CA SER A 428 5.67 -20.88 12.87
C SER A 428 6.53 -20.15 11.83
N ILE A 429 7.02 -19.01 12.31
CA ILE A 429 8.00 -18.06 11.79
C ILE A 429 9.49 -18.38 11.92
N SER A 430 10.30 -18.31 10.86
CA SER A 430 11.76 -18.29 11.02
C SER A 430 12.49 -17.53 9.91
N TYR A 431 13.30 -16.53 10.28
CA TYR A 431 14.07 -15.75 9.32
C TYR A 431 15.53 -15.70 9.72
N LYS A 432 16.41 -15.97 8.75
CA LYS A 432 17.83 -15.68 8.86
C LYS A 432 18.12 -14.34 8.23
N LEU A 433 18.81 -13.49 8.97
CA LEU A 433 19.28 -12.19 8.49
C LEU A 433 20.80 -12.27 8.29
N GLU A 434 21.26 -11.73 7.17
CA GLU A 434 22.66 -11.55 6.84
C GLU A 434 22.91 -10.08 6.50
N VAL A 435 23.83 -9.45 7.22
CA VAL A 435 24.10 -8.01 7.15
C VAL A 435 25.46 -7.79 6.50
N PHE A 436 25.53 -6.96 5.47
CA PHE A 436 26.74 -6.74 4.70
C PHE A 436 27.15 -5.26 4.67
N ASN A 437 28.46 -5.03 4.57
CA ASN A 437 29.03 -3.70 4.39
C ASN A 437 29.06 -3.28 2.90
N GLU A 438 29.61 -2.10 2.61
CA GLU A 438 29.78 -1.56 1.25
C GLU A 438 30.63 -2.45 0.33
N SER A 439 31.63 -3.15 0.88
CA SER A 439 32.46 -4.13 0.15
C SER A 439 31.75 -5.48 -0.03
N ASN A 440 30.48 -5.60 0.36
CA ASN A 440 29.68 -6.83 0.37
C ASN A 440 30.29 -7.94 1.25
N GLU A 441 31.03 -7.57 2.30
CA GLU A 441 31.54 -8.49 3.32
C GLU A 441 30.48 -8.69 4.42
N LEU A 442 30.30 -9.94 4.86
CA LEU A 442 29.36 -10.28 5.92
C LEU A 442 29.83 -9.68 7.25
N MET A 443 29.02 -8.78 7.80
CA MET A 443 29.23 -8.17 9.11
C MET A 443 28.62 -9.01 10.22
N ARG A 444 27.42 -9.56 10.01
CA ARG A 444 26.69 -10.36 11.00
C ARG A 444 25.67 -11.28 10.36
N SER A 445 25.40 -12.41 11.00
CA SER A 445 24.23 -13.23 10.72
C SER A 445 23.57 -13.76 12.00
N PHE A 446 22.23 -13.81 12.01
CA PHE A 446 21.44 -14.35 13.11
C PHE A 446 20.08 -14.84 12.61
N ILE A 447 19.40 -15.64 13.44
CA ILE A 447 18.08 -16.21 13.13
C ILE A 447 17.08 -15.70 14.18
N VAL A 448 15.93 -15.23 13.73
CA VAL A 448 14.80 -14.90 14.60
C VAL A 448 13.63 -15.83 14.33
N ASN A 449 12.89 -16.16 15.40
CA ASN A 449 11.75 -17.06 15.32
C ASN A 449 10.55 -16.43 16.01
N SER A 450 9.35 -16.72 15.51
CA SER A 450 8.10 -16.29 16.13
C SER A 450 6.94 -17.15 15.61
N THR A 451 5.71 -16.71 15.86
CA THR A 451 4.52 -17.21 15.17
C THR A 451 3.71 -16.05 14.61
N LEU A 452 3.09 -16.29 13.47
CA LEU A 452 2.32 -15.31 12.69
C LEU A 452 0.99 -15.91 12.26
N LYS A 453 -0.10 -15.17 12.37
CA LYS A 453 -1.39 -15.47 11.72
C LYS A 453 -1.72 -14.35 10.75
N ASN A 454 -2.69 -14.56 9.86
CA ASN A 454 -3.11 -13.54 8.91
C ASN A 454 -3.54 -12.23 9.61
N ASN A 455 -3.42 -11.11 8.91
CA ASN A 455 -3.82 -9.77 9.35
C ASN A 455 -3.09 -9.24 10.60
N MET A 456 -1.84 -9.64 10.82
CA MET A 456 -1.04 -9.21 11.97
C MET A 456 0.19 -8.39 11.55
N GLN A 457 0.68 -7.54 12.44
CA GLN A 457 2.03 -7.00 12.35
C GLN A 457 2.93 -7.65 13.40
N LEU A 458 4.06 -8.19 12.96
CA LEU A 458 5.10 -8.77 13.79
C LEU A 458 6.32 -7.86 13.79
N VAL A 459 6.77 -7.45 14.97
CA VAL A 459 7.93 -6.58 15.14
C VAL A 459 9.03 -7.30 15.91
N PHE A 460 10.19 -7.45 15.29
CA PHE A 460 11.43 -7.85 15.94
C PHE A 460 12.25 -6.59 16.26
N ARG A 461 12.45 -6.29 17.55
CA ARG A 461 13.18 -5.09 18.00
C ARG A 461 14.46 -5.45 18.74
N GLY A 462 15.62 -4.97 18.28
CA GLY A 462 16.90 -5.31 18.91
C GLY A 462 18.10 -4.65 18.24
N GLU A 463 19.31 -4.89 18.76
CA GLU A 463 20.55 -4.34 18.18
C GLU A 463 21.02 -5.21 17.00
N LEU A 464 21.21 -4.60 15.83
CA LEU A 464 21.62 -5.19 14.56
C LEU A 464 23.08 -5.57 14.49
N LEU A 465 24.01 -4.81 15.08
CA LEU A 465 25.47 -5.05 14.96
C LEU A 465 26.14 -5.51 16.25
N LYS A 466 25.43 -5.55 17.38
CA LYS A 466 26.02 -6.05 18.63
C LYS A 466 26.22 -7.56 18.60
N ASP A 467 27.43 -8.02 18.90
CA ASP A 467 27.75 -9.44 19.05
C ASP A 467 27.04 -10.05 20.26
N LEU A 468 25.80 -10.48 20.05
CA LEU A 468 25.01 -11.29 20.99
C LEU A 468 24.82 -12.70 20.43
N PRO A 469 24.75 -13.73 21.30
CA PRO A 469 24.35 -15.08 20.89
C PRO A 469 23.03 -15.06 20.13
N GLN A 470 22.93 -15.89 19.08
CA GLN A 470 21.95 -15.84 17.97
C GLN A 470 20.46 -15.77 18.34
N SER A 471 20.04 -15.90 19.60
CA SER A 471 18.63 -15.95 20.03
C SER A 471 18.21 -14.94 21.10
N LEU A 472 19.13 -14.15 21.68
CA LEU A 472 18.87 -13.33 22.88
C LEU A 472 18.82 -11.81 22.63
N GLY A 473 18.97 -11.37 21.38
CA GLY A 473 19.14 -9.95 21.05
C GLY A 473 17.87 -9.19 20.64
N PHE A 474 16.77 -9.87 20.32
CA PHE A 474 15.56 -9.24 19.77
C PHE A 474 14.32 -9.54 20.62
N THR A 475 13.59 -8.49 20.97
CA THR A 475 12.26 -8.56 21.59
C THR A 475 11.22 -8.69 20.49
N VAL A 476 10.21 -9.54 20.69
CA VAL A 476 9.15 -9.80 19.72
C VAL A 476 7.84 -9.16 20.20
N THR A 477 7.25 -8.30 19.38
CA THR A 477 5.92 -7.70 19.61
C THR A 477 4.97 -8.11 18.50
N LYS A 478 3.72 -8.42 18.85
CA LYS A 478 2.67 -8.81 17.91
C LYS A 478 1.49 -7.85 18.06
N ASN A 479 1.10 -7.23 16.96
CA ASN A 479 -0.12 -6.44 16.87
C ASN A 479 -1.14 -7.22 16.05
N GLU A 480 -2.01 -7.95 16.74
CA GLU A 480 -3.06 -8.79 16.13
C GLU A 480 -4.20 -7.97 15.51
N ASN A 481 -4.33 -6.69 15.89
CA ASN A 481 -5.40 -5.78 15.45
C ASN A 481 -4.88 -4.82 14.35
N TRP A 482 -3.84 -5.21 13.62
CA TRP A 482 -3.21 -4.37 12.60
C TRP A 482 -4.19 -3.96 11.47
N GLY A 483 -5.33 -4.65 11.35
CA GLY A 483 -6.43 -4.31 10.44
C GLY A 483 -7.71 -3.76 11.09
N ASP A 484 -7.88 -3.75 12.42
CA ASP A 484 -9.17 -3.41 13.06
C ASP A 484 -9.44 -1.89 13.13
N ASN A 485 -8.44 -1.04 12.84
CA ASN A 485 -8.63 0.41 12.72
C ASN A 485 -9.22 0.84 11.36
N LYS A 486 -9.85 -0.09 10.62
CA LYS A 486 -10.66 0.19 9.42
C LYS A 486 -12.15 -0.16 9.60
N GLU A 487 -12.62 -0.30 10.83
CA GLU A 487 -14.04 -0.17 11.15
C GLU A 487 -14.27 1.07 12.03
N GLU A 488 -14.60 2.20 11.40
CA GLU A 488 -15.51 3.15 12.04
C GLU A 488 -16.64 3.47 11.06
N ASN A 489 -17.77 2.81 11.29
CA ASN A 489 -19.07 3.32 10.87
C ASN A 489 -19.30 4.65 11.60
N PHE A 490 -19.37 5.77 10.87
CA PHE A 490 -20.31 6.89 11.11
C PHE A 490 -20.60 7.66 9.83
#